data_AF-A0A126WZ73-F1
#
_entry.id   AF-A0A126WZ73-F1
#
_cell.length_a   1.000
_cell.length_b   1.000
_cell.length_c   1.000
_cell.angle_alpha   90.00
_cell.angle_beta   90.00
_cell.angle_gamma   90.00
#
_symmetry.space_group_name_H-M   'P 1'
#
loop_
_entity.id
_entity.type
_entity.pdbx_description
1 polymer ?
#
loop_
_entity_poly.entity_id
_entity_poly.type
_entity_poly.pdbx_seq_one_letter_code
_entity_poly.pdbx_strand_id
1 'polypeptide(L)'
;MVGLKLPAIARARRRRTSEAAMDRFTESLTASYSDSIVDVLDDLTDNFLITDPAIAGHPIVFASRGFLAMSGYSREEVIGRNGRIFQGPATDRRSVMEIREAIRSERTIQISLLNYRKDGSPHWILFHLSPVVADGRVIHFLAVQVPITKKRRRFERSGIAFGACRDEVREELGYRCEISVDSFHDTDNRGLEAEELQEANDLEKQKAANAAKNILSILKYYRNHTDRVLCGKRCSIASIPSLSSSLNISLGRIKQSFVLTDPCLPDMPIVYASDAFLSLTGYTRQEVLGRNCRFLNGPGTDVEALQEIKDGILADQVCKARILNYRKDESSFWNLLHISPVRNATGKVAFHVWVSINEDSKDVHGLTPEMRQFSAVAAVKVAVRSLSAAGPSRSSS
;
A
#
# COMPACT_ATOMS: atom_id res chain seq x y z
N MET A 1 -7.35 14.27 48.59
CA MET A 1 -7.65 14.96 47.31
C MET A 1 -6.49 14.70 46.33
N VAL A 2 -6.38 13.48 45.80
CA VAL A 2 -5.36 13.13 44.79
C VAL A 2 -6.02 12.18 43.81
N GLY A 3 -6.24 12.61 42.57
CA GLY A 3 -6.89 11.76 41.58
C GLY A 3 -7.30 12.41 40.27
N LEU A 4 -6.56 13.40 39.72
CA LEU A 4 -6.87 13.98 38.40
C LEU A 4 -5.62 14.53 37.69
N LYS A 5 -4.62 13.69 37.34
CA LYS A 5 -3.52 14.12 36.43
C LYS A 5 -3.03 13.10 35.39
N LEU A 6 -3.40 11.82 35.51
CA LEU A 6 -2.97 10.76 34.57
C LEU A 6 -3.54 10.84 33.13
N PRO A 7 -4.79 11.30 32.87
CA PRO A 7 -5.33 11.32 31.50
C PRO A 7 -4.75 12.42 30.59
N ALA A 8 -4.34 13.55 31.17
CA ALA A 8 -3.89 14.73 30.43
C ALA A 8 -2.48 14.53 29.83
N ILE A 9 -1.59 13.87 30.57
CA ILE A 9 -0.22 13.57 30.12
C ILE A 9 -0.24 12.52 29.01
N ALA A 10 -1.10 11.51 29.11
CA ALA A 10 -1.27 10.50 28.05
C ALA A 10 -1.84 11.12 26.76
N ARG A 11 -2.80 12.05 26.87
CA ARG A 11 -3.33 12.81 25.71
C ARG A 11 -2.28 13.71 25.07
N ALA A 12 -1.48 14.43 25.86
CA ALA A 12 -0.42 15.29 25.35
C ALA A 12 0.70 14.50 24.65
N ARG A 13 1.09 13.36 25.22
CA ARG A 13 2.08 12.46 24.62
C ARG A 13 1.56 11.84 23.31
N ARG A 14 0.29 11.43 23.26
CA ARG A 14 -0.36 10.91 22.05
C ARG A 14 -0.52 11.97 20.94
N ARG A 15 -0.77 13.23 21.31
CA ARG A 15 -0.81 14.37 20.36
C ARG A 15 0.58 14.64 19.76
N ARG A 16 1.63 14.76 20.58
CA ARG A 16 3.00 14.98 20.08
C ARG A 16 3.50 13.87 19.16
N THR A 17 3.18 12.61 19.46
CA THR A 17 3.53 11.48 18.58
C THR A 17 2.71 11.47 17.28
N SER A 18 1.48 11.99 17.31
CA SER A 18 0.62 12.10 16.12
C SER A 18 1.07 13.23 15.20
N GLU A 19 1.53 14.34 15.78
CA GLU A 19 2.04 15.52 15.08
C GLU A 19 3.37 15.21 14.39
N ALA A 20 4.34 14.63 15.10
CA ALA A 20 5.61 14.18 14.52
C ALA A 20 5.45 13.08 13.44
N ALA A 21 4.42 12.24 13.55
CA ALA A 21 4.11 11.25 12.52
C ALA A 21 3.47 11.90 11.27
N MET A 22 2.64 12.93 11.46
CA MET A 22 2.04 13.73 10.39
C MET A 22 3.12 14.45 9.58
N ASP A 23 4.08 15.04 10.28
CA ASP A 23 5.20 15.77 9.69
C ASP A 23 6.00 14.84 8.77
N ARG A 24 6.33 13.62 9.21
CA ARG A 24 7.05 12.63 8.39
C ARG A 24 6.38 12.30 7.06
N PHE A 25 5.05 12.17 7.02
CA PHE A 25 4.33 11.87 5.78
C PHE A 25 4.25 13.09 4.86
N THR A 26 4.07 14.27 5.45
CA THR A 26 4.05 15.55 4.72
C THR A 26 5.43 15.85 4.14
N GLU A 27 6.48 15.63 4.90
CA GLU A 27 7.89 15.70 4.49
C GLU A 27 8.19 14.76 3.32
N SER A 28 7.56 13.58 3.26
CA SER A 28 7.76 12.66 2.13
C SER A 28 7.28 13.26 0.81
N LEU A 29 6.17 14.01 0.84
CA LEU A 29 5.70 14.75 -0.32
C LEU A 29 6.65 15.91 -0.64
N THR A 30 6.93 16.78 0.33
CA THR A 30 7.76 17.98 0.08
C THR A 30 9.21 17.64 -0.24
N ALA A 31 9.73 16.46 0.11
CA ALA A 31 11.04 16.01 -0.34
C ALA A 31 11.16 15.88 -1.88
N SER A 32 10.04 15.67 -2.57
CA SER A 32 9.98 15.48 -4.02
C SER A 32 9.57 16.73 -4.82
N TYR A 33 9.16 17.80 -4.14
CA TYR A 33 8.59 19.02 -4.73
C TYR A 33 9.10 20.27 -3.97
N SER A 34 8.72 21.47 -4.36
CA SER A 34 9.01 22.66 -3.54
C SER A 34 8.08 22.73 -2.33
N ASP A 35 8.50 23.39 -1.25
CA ASP A 35 7.72 23.51 -0.01
C ASP A 35 6.31 24.11 -0.22
N SER A 36 6.15 24.99 -1.19
CA SER A 36 4.87 25.62 -1.57
C SER A 36 3.87 24.69 -2.26
N ILE A 37 4.23 23.44 -2.59
CA ILE A 37 3.32 22.53 -3.29
C ILE A 37 2.07 22.23 -2.47
N VAL A 38 2.21 22.16 -1.14
CA VAL A 38 1.10 21.82 -0.24
C VAL A 38 0.02 22.89 -0.31
N ASP A 39 0.41 24.17 -0.29
CA ASP A 39 -0.52 25.30 -0.38
C ASP A 39 -1.26 25.30 -1.72
N VAL A 40 -0.52 25.09 -2.82
CA VAL A 40 -1.08 25.06 -4.18
C VAL A 40 -2.08 23.91 -4.35
N LEU A 41 -1.78 22.74 -3.79
CA LEU A 41 -2.69 21.60 -3.81
C LEU A 41 -3.90 21.80 -2.89
N ASP A 42 -3.74 22.52 -1.78
CA ASP A 42 -4.82 22.84 -0.84
C ASP A 42 -5.86 23.81 -1.42
N ASP A 43 -5.44 24.65 -2.38
CA ASP A 43 -6.32 25.59 -3.10
C ASP A 43 -7.16 24.91 -4.21
N LEU A 44 -6.85 23.66 -4.56
CA LEU A 44 -7.63 22.91 -5.54
C LEU A 44 -8.97 22.44 -4.96
N THR A 45 -10.02 22.57 -5.76
CA THR A 45 -11.39 22.19 -5.37
C THR A 45 -11.72 20.71 -5.63
N ASP A 46 -10.87 20.02 -6.40
CA ASP A 46 -11.05 18.60 -6.72
C ASP A 46 -10.89 17.72 -5.46
N ASN A 47 -11.57 16.57 -5.46
CA ASN A 47 -11.44 15.59 -4.39
C ASN A 47 -10.34 14.60 -4.75
N PHE A 48 -9.17 14.69 -4.12
CA PHE A 48 -8.08 13.79 -4.43
C PHE A 48 -7.18 13.49 -3.24
N LEU A 49 -6.44 12.39 -3.37
CA LEU A 49 -5.42 11.92 -2.46
C LEU A 49 -4.11 11.75 -3.21
N ILE A 50 -2.98 11.98 -2.53
CA ILE A 50 -1.67 11.55 -2.99
C ILE A 50 -1.14 10.52 -2.01
N THR A 51 -0.60 9.43 -2.53
CA THR A 51 -0.05 8.30 -1.75
C THR A 51 1.40 8.06 -2.13
N ASP A 52 2.18 7.54 -1.19
CA ASP A 52 3.60 7.26 -1.38
C ASP A 52 3.86 5.74 -1.30
N PRO A 53 4.19 5.09 -2.43
CA PRO A 53 4.45 3.65 -2.46
C PRO A 53 5.82 3.26 -1.87
N ALA A 54 6.75 4.20 -1.65
CA ALA A 54 8.05 3.95 -1.05
C ALA A 54 7.97 3.81 0.47
N ILE A 55 6.91 4.35 1.09
CA ILE A 55 6.65 4.17 2.52
C ILE A 55 5.88 2.88 2.77
N ALA A 56 6.30 2.15 3.81
CA ALA A 56 5.67 0.91 4.20
C ALA A 56 4.16 1.08 4.43
N GLY A 57 3.37 0.21 3.81
CA GLY A 57 1.91 0.24 3.89
C GLY A 57 1.20 1.07 2.83
N HIS A 58 1.94 1.76 1.94
CA HIS A 58 1.40 2.65 0.91
C HIS A 58 0.45 3.71 1.51
N PRO A 59 0.95 4.57 2.41
CA PRO A 59 0.14 5.57 3.08
C PRO A 59 -0.27 6.72 2.16
N ILE A 60 -1.36 7.37 2.54
CA ILE A 60 -1.78 8.67 2.04
C ILE A 60 -0.84 9.71 2.67
N VAL A 61 -0.21 10.51 1.82
CA VAL A 61 0.71 11.61 2.21
C VAL A 61 0.08 12.99 1.99
N PHE A 62 -1.03 13.06 1.24
CA PHE A 62 -1.82 14.27 1.08
C PHE A 62 -3.31 13.95 0.86
N ALA A 63 -4.18 14.78 1.40
CA ALA A 63 -5.62 14.73 1.17
C ALA A 63 -6.16 16.14 0.92
N SER A 64 -6.82 16.35 -0.22
CA SER A 64 -7.36 17.67 -0.58
C SER A 64 -8.51 18.08 0.33
N ARG A 65 -8.75 19.39 0.46
CA ARG A 65 -9.87 19.93 1.23
C ARG A 65 -11.21 19.41 0.71
N GLY A 66 -11.37 19.33 -0.62
CA GLY A 66 -12.56 18.75 -1.26
C GLY A 66 -12.78 17.29 -0.83
N PHE A 67 -11.72 16.47 -0.82
CA PHE A 67 -11.82 15.09 -0.37
C PHE A 67 -12.24 14.97 1.10
N LEU A 68 -11.64 15.77 1.99
CA LEU A 68 -11.98 15.76 3.42
C LEU A 68 -13.45 16.15 3.64
N ALA A 69 -13.93 17.20 2.96
CA ALA A 69 -15.33 17.62 3.02
C ALA A 69 -16.29 16.54 2.49
N MET A 70 -15.96 15.89 1.38
CA MET A 70 -16.77 14.84 0.76
C MET A 70 -16.86 13.57 1.62
N SER A 71 -15.74 13.16 2.22
CA SER A 71 -15.61 11.91 2.97
C SER A 71 -16.01 12.04 4.45
N GLY A 72 -15.96 13.26 4.99
CA GLY A 72 -16.23 13.56 6.39
C GLY A 72 -15.08 13.22 7.35
N TYR A 73 -13.97 12.69 6.86
CA TYR A 73 -12.78 12.43 7.68
C TYR A 73 -11.95 13.70 7.88
N SER A 74 -11.30 13.81 9.05
CA SER A 74 -10.31 14.86 9.27
C SER A 74 -8.97 14.51 8.61
N ARG A 75 -8.11 15.52 8.38
CA ARG A 75 -6.78 15.31 7.80
C ARG A 75 -5.97 14.34 8.66
N GLU A 76 -6.05 14.47 9.97
CA GLU A 76 -5.31 13.64 10.94
C GLU A 76 -5.73 12.17 10.93
N GLU A 77 -6.98 11.90 10.55
CA GLU A 77 -7.52 10.54 10.45
C GLU A 77 -7.08 9.84 9.16
N VAL A 78 -6.78 10.62 8.11
CA VAL A 78 -6.50 10.12 6.75
C VAL A 78 -5.01 9.98 6.49
N ILE A 79 -4.20 10.98 6.83
CA ILE A 79 -2.76 10.97 6.53
C ILE A 79 -2.08 9.82 7.27
N GLY A 80 -1.16 9.13 6.60
CA GLY A 80 -0.48 7.94 7.10
C GLY A 80 -1.30 6.65 7.00
N ARG A 81 -2.58 6.71 6.65
CA ARG A 81 -3.42 5.53 6.42
C ARG A 81 -3.35 5.08 4.97
N ASN A 82 -3.64 3.80 4.74
CA ASN A 82 -3.87 3.31 3.39
C ASN A 82 -5.32 3.59 2.96
N GLY A 83 -5.55 3.93 1.68
CA GLY A 83 -6.89 4.25 1.15
C GLY A 83 -7.96 3.16 1.33
N ARG A 84 -7.59 1.93 1.70
CA ARG A 84 -8.54 0.88 2.11
C ARG A 84 -9.46 1.27 3.27
N ILE A 85 -9.11 2.30 4.06
CA ILE A 85 -9.95 2.76 5.18
C ILE A 85 -11.33 3.27 4.75
N PHE A 86 -11.50 3.64 3.47
CA PHE A 86 -12.77 4.12 2.93
C PHE A 86 -13.67 2.99 2.40
N GLN A 87 -13.17 1.74 2.41
CA GLN A 87 -13.91 0.56 1.96
C GLN A 87 -14.75 0.00 3.12
N GLY A 88 -15.85 -0.66 2.80
CA GLY A 88 -16.73 -1.29 3.79
C GLY A 88 -17.38 -2.58 3.29
N PRO A 89 -18.40 -3.09 4.00
CA PRO A 89 -18.92 -4.44 3.77
C PRO A 89 -19.45 -4.70 2.36
N ALA A 90 -20.06 -3.69 1.72
CA ALA A 90 -20.61 -3.80 0.37
C ALA A 90 -19.64 -3.32 -0.72
N THR A 91 -18.42 -2.91 -0.39
CA THR A 91 -17.42 -2.56 -1.41
C THR A 91 -17.04 -3.81 -2.21
N ASP A 92 -17.25 -3.76 -3.52
CA ASP A 92 -16.99 -4.91 -4.39
C ASP A 92 -15.51 -5.34 -4.38
N ARG A 93 -15.28 -6.63 -4.15
CA ARG A 93 -13.95 -7.22 -4.07
C ARG A 93 -13.27 -7.29 -5.44
N ARG A 94 -14.01 -7.39 -6.54
CA ARG A 94 -13.42 -7.41 -7.89
C ARG A 94 -12.87 -6.02 -8.23
N SER A 95 -13.62 -4.95 -7.97
CA SER A 95 -13.13 -3.58 -8.10
C SER A 95 -11.87 -3.32 -7.27
N VAL A 96 -11.83 -3.79 -6.02
CA VAL A 96 -10.63 -3.68 -5.16
C VAL A 96 -9.45 -4.46 -5.75
N MET A 97 -9.69 -5.63 -6.35
CA MET A 97 -8.65 -6.42 -7.01
C MET A 97 -8.10 -5.71 -8.25
N GLU A 98 -8.96 -5.10 -9.06
CA GLU A 98 -8.55 -4.32 -10.23
C GLU A 98 -7.70 -3.10 -9.86
N ILE A 99 -8.04 -2.41 -8.76
CA ILE A 99 -7.22 -1.32 -8.22
C ILE A 99 -5.85 -1.84 -7.76
N ARG A 100 -5.81 -2.99 -7.08
CA ARG A 100 -4.55 -3.62 -6.66
C ARG A 100 -3.70 -4.03 -7.88
N GLU A 101 -4.33 -4.51 -8.94
CA GLU A 101 -3.66 -4.82 -10.20
C GLU A 101 -3.10 -3.56 -10.85
N ALA A 102 -3.88 -2.49 -10.91
CA ALA A 102 -3.41 -1.23 -11.49
C ALA A 102 -2.21 -0.65 -10.73
N ILE A 103 -2.21 -0.74 -9.39
CA ILE A 103 -1.04 -0.40 -8.57
C ILE A 103 0.12 -1.35 -8.86
N ARG A 104 -0.16 -2.66 -9.05
CA ARG A 104 0.87 -3.67 -9.29
C ARG A 104 1.63 -3.43 -10.58
N SER A 105 0.87 -3.16 -11.64
CA SER A 105 1.34 -2.93 -12.99
C SER A 105 1.63 -1.46 -13.27
N GLU A 106 1.61 -0.59 -12.25
CA GLU A 106 1.91 0.84 -12.36
C GLU A 106 1.17 1.56 -13.50
N ARG A 107 -0.14 1.26 -13.66
CA ARG A 107 -0.98 1.82 -14.73
C ARG A 107 -2.11 2.69 -14.19
N THR A 108 -2.60 3.59 -15.03
CA THR A 108 -3.84 4.32 -14.75
C THR A 108 -5.05 3.38 -14.81
N ILE A 109 -6.02 3.64 -13.93
CA ILE A 109 -7.33 2.97 -13.94
C ILE A 109 -8.43 3.96 -13.58
N GLN A 110 -9.61 3.76 -14.17
CA GLN A 110 -10.85 4.44 -13.79
C GLN A 110 -11.92 3.38 -13.52
N ILE A 111 -12.55 3.43 -12.34
CA ILE A 111 -13.51 2.42 -11.91
C ILE A 111 -14.56 3.00 -10.96
N SER A 112 -15.82 2.58 -11.06
CA SER A 112 -16.82 2.88 -10.04
C SER A 112 -16.55 2.07 -8.78
N LEU A 113 -16.57 2.72 -7.63
CA LEU A 113 -16.28 2.10 -6.34
C LEU A 113 -17.27 2.60 -5.27
N LEU A 114 -17.80 1.69 -4.47
CA LEU A 114 -18.59 2.02 -3.30
C LEU A 114 -17.66 2.28 -2.10
N ASN A 115 -17.61 3.53 -1.65
CA ASN A 115 -16.88 3.95 -0.45
C ASN A 115 -17.83 4.34 0.67
N TYR A 116 -17.30 4.42 1.88
CA TYR A 116 -18.02 4.78 3.10
C TYR A 116 -17.47 6.09 3.65
N ARG A 117 -18.38 7.00 3.99
CA ARG A 117 -18.02 8.22 4.73
C ARG A 117 -17.73 7.91 6.18
N LYS A 118 -17.20 8.88 6.91
CA LYS A 118 -16.92 8.76 8.35
C LYS A 118 -18.14 8.35 9.19
N ASP A 119 -19.33 8.81 8.81
CA ASP A 119 -20.59 8.47 9.47
C ASP A 119 -21.11 7.05 9.13
N GLY A 120 -20.38 6.31 8.29
CA GLY A 120 -20.76 4.99 7.82
C GLY A 120 -21.73 5.00 6.63
N SER A 121 -22.12 6.15 6.09
CA SER A 121 -22.98 6.22 4.91
C SER A 121 -22.23 5.77 3.65
N PRO A 122 -22.81 4.83 2.86
CA PRO A 122 -22.24 4.44 1.58
C PRO A 122 -22.43 5.55 0.54
N HIS A 123 -21.45 5.70 -0.35
CA HIS A 123 -21.57 6.53 -1.54
C HIS A 123 -20.71 5.99 -2.69
N TRP A 124 -21.26 6.08 -3.89
CA TRP A 124 -20.56 5.71 -5.11
C TRP A 124 -19.63 6.84 -5.55
N ILE A 125 -18.41 6.46 -5.91
CA ILE A 125 -17.45 7.35 -6.55
C ILE A 125 -16.97 6.74 -7.85
N LEU A 126 -16.61 7.59 -8.79
CA LEU A 126 -15.69 7.26 -9.84
C LEU A 126 -14.27 7.50 -9.32
N PHE A 127 -13.53 6.40 -9.16
CA PHE A 127 -12.16 6.39 -8.69
C PHE A 127 -11.22 6.41 -9.89
N HIS A 128 -10.43 7.48 -10.03
CA HIS A 128 -9.40 7.61 -11.07
C HIS A 128 -8.01 7.63 -10.43
N LEU A 129 -7.26 6.54 -10.59
CA LEU A 129 -5.91 6.38 -10.05
C LEU A 129 -4.88 6.54 -11.17
N SER A 130 -3.87 7.39 -10.94
CA SER A 130 -2.74 7.56 -11.86
C SER A 130 -1.40 7.47 -11.12
N PRO A 131 -0.41 6.75 -11.67
CA PRO A 131 0.96 6.84 -11.18
C PRO A 131 1.55 8.23 -11.49
N VAL A 132 2.26 8.79 -10.52
CA VAL A 132 3.10 9.97 -10.70
C VAL A 132 4.51 9.47 -10.95
N VAL A 133 5.01 9.64 -12.17
CA VAL A 133 6.30 9.11 -12.60
C VAL A 133 7.33 10.24 -12.66
N ALA A 134 8.51 9.98 -12.10
CA ALA A 134 9.69 10.80 -12.30
C ALA A 134 10.94 9.94 -12.41
N ASP A 135 11.87 10.36 -13.28
CA ASP A 135 13.12 9.64 -13.53
C ASP A 135 12.90 8.15 -13.87
N GLY A 136 11.81 7.87 -14.60
CA GLY A 136 11.39 6.52 -14.98
C GLY A 136 10.79 5.68 -13.84
N ARG A 137 10.46 6.28 -12.69
CA ARG A 137 9.97 5.58 -11.49
C ARG A 137 8.68 6.19 -10.98
N VAL A 138 7.77 5.36 -10.48
CA VAL A 138 6.60 5.84 -9.74
C VAL A 138 7.04 6.33 -8.36
N ILE A 139 6.90 7.63 -8.13
CA ILE A 139 7.23 8.28 -6.85
C ILE A 139 6.00 8.44 -5.96
N HIS A 140 4.81 8.56 -6.55
CA HIS A 140 3.53 8.69 -5.87
C HIS A 140 2.40 8.09 -6.72
N PHE A 141 1.24 7.87 -6.12
CA PHE A 141 -0.01 7.71 -6.88
C PHE A 141 -0.98 8.84 -6.53
N LEU A 142 -1.58 9.42 -7.57
CA LEU A 142 -2.69 10.36 -7.48
C LEU A 142 -4.01 9.61 -7.61
N ALA A 143 -4.92 9.80 -6.65
CA ALA A 143 -6.26 9.21 -6.69
C ALA A 143 -7.32 10.32 -6.64
N VAL A 144 -7.97 10.58 -7.77
CA VAL A 144 -9.09 11.52 -7.91
C VAL A 144 -10.41 10.77 -7.70
N GLN A 145 -11.35 11.40 -7.00
CA GLN A 145 -12.65 10.81 -6.66
C GLN A 145 -13.80 11.74 -7.05
N VAL A 146 -14.64 11.31 -7.98
CA VAL A 146 -15.84 12.07 -8.38
C VAL A 146 -17.08 11.33 -7.87
N PRO A 147 -17.89 11.91 -6.97
CA PRO A 147 -19.15 11.31 -6.55
C PRO A 147 -20.03 10.98 -7.75
N ILE A 148 -20.57 9.76 -7.80
CA ILE A 148 -21.53 9.33 -8.82
C ILE A 148 -22.93 9.69 -8.32
N THR A 149 -23.67 10.41 -9.15
CA THR A 149 -25.04 10.82 -8.83
C THR A 149 -26.03 9.68 -9.09
N LYS A 150 -26.85 9.31 -8.08
CA LYS A 150 -27.90 8.28 -8.26
C LYS A 150 -28.90 8.76 -9.33
N LYS A 151 -29.01 8.07 -10.46
CA LYS A 151 -30.15 8.25 -11.37
C LYS A 151 -31.39 7.63 -10.73
N ARG A 152 -32.40 8.44 -10.39
CA ARG A 152 -33.74 7.92 -10.11
C ARG A 152 -34.29 7.31 -11.40
N ARG A 153 -34.28 5.97 -11.50
CA ARG A 153 -35.12 5.27 -12.49
C ARG A 153 -36.58 5.57 -12.15
N ARG A 154 -37.23 6.48 -12.89
CA ARG A 154 -38.70 6.49 -12.93
C ARG A 154 -39.11 5.17 -13.58
N PHE A 155 -39.63 4.25 -12.79
CA PHE A 155 -40.40 3.13 -13.31
C PHE A 155 -41.66 3.72 -13.96
N GLU A 156 -41.59 4.03 -15.26
CA GLU A 156 -42.79 4.10 -16.07
C GLU A 156 -43.31 2.67 -16.20
N ARG A 157 -44.36 2.36 -15.43
CA ARG A 157 -45.17 1.15 -15.63
C ARG A 157 -45.82 1.23 -17.01
N SER A 158 -45.10 0.83 -18.06
CA SER A 158 -45.75 0.33 -19.26
C SER A 158 -46.28 -1.06 -18.93
N GLY A 159 -47.55 -1.13 -18.57
CA GLY A 159 -48.27 -2.38 -18.39
C GLY A 159 -48.32 -3.14 -19.71
N ILE A 160 -47.44 -4.14 -19.85
CA ILE A 160 -47.64 -5.22 -20.81
C ILE A 160 -48.31 -6.35 -20.03
N ALA A 161 -49.63 -6.37 -20.09
CA ALA A 161 -50.42 -7.50 -19.66
C ALA A 161 -50.15 -8.67 -20.60
N PHE A 162 -49.44 -9.70 -20.13
CA PHE A 162 -49.45 -11.00 -20.80
C PHE A 162 -50.75 -11.71 -20.44
N GLY A 163 -51.75 -11.55 -21.31
CA GLY A 163 -52.97 -12.32 -21.30
C GLY A 163 -52.74 -13.75 -21.80
N ALA A 164 -53.31 -14.69 -21.05
CA ALA A 164 -53.87 -15.99 -21.44
C ALA A 164 -53.16 -16.85 -22.51
N CYS A 165 -52.80 -18.09 -22.11
CA CYS A 165 -53.43 -19.31 -22.62
C CYS A 165 -52.78 -20.57 -22.02
N ARG A 166 -53.54 -21.31 -21.21
CA ARG A 166 -53.86 -22.73 -21.45
C ARG A 166 -54.73 -23.29 -20.32
N ASP A 167 -56.02 -23.44 -20.63
CA ASP A 167 -56.89 -24.43 -20.02
C ASP A 167 -56.74 -25.77 -20.77
N GLU A 168 -57.16 -26.83 -20.07
CA GLU A 168 -57.54 -28.20 -20.49
C GLU A 168 -56.72 -29.31 -19.82
N VAL A 169 -57.24 -29.89 -18.73
CA VAL A 169 -58.08 -31.12 -18.70
C VAL A 169 -58.57 -31.37 -17.25
N ARG A 170 -59.91 -31.48 -17.12
CA ARG A 170 -60.70 -32.00 -15.97
C ARG A 170 -61.10 -33.43 -16.36
N GLU A 171 -61.12 -34.49 -15.56
CA GLU A 171 -61.98 -34.86 -14.41
C GLU A 171 -61.67 -36.37 -14.14
N GLU A 172 -61.57 -36.90 -12.91
CA GLU A 172 -62.65 -37.68 -12.26
C GLU A 172 -62.26 -38.17 -10.84
N LEU A 173 -63.21 -38.07 -9.89
CA LEU A 173 -63.41 -38.81 -8.61
C LEU A 173 -62.32 -38.65 -7.51
N GLY A 174 -62.55 -38.19 -6.27
CA GLY A 174 -63.75 -38.06 -5.44
C GLY A 174 -63.45 -38.56 -4.01
N TYR A 175 -62.83 -37.72 -3.16
CA TYR A 175 -62.73 -37.78 -1.67
C TYR A 175 -62.00 -38.98 -1.01
N ARG A 176 -61.19 -38.88 0.06
CA ARG A 176 -60.66 -37.81 0.95
C ARG A 176 -59.53 -38.43 1.79
N CYS A 177 -58.40 -37.77 1.98
CA CYS A 177 -57.61 -37.95 3.21
C CYS A 177 -56.86 -36.65 3.51
N GLU A 178 -57.25 -36.01 4.61
CA GLU A 178 -56.62 -34.83 5.18
C GLU A 178 -55.19 -35.17 5.61
N ILE A 179 -54.20 -34.53 5.00
CA ILE A 179 -52.88 -34.32 5.59
C ILE A 179 -52.55 -32.86 5.37
N SER A 180 -52.49 -32.11 6.48
CA SER A 180 -52.03 -30.73 6.50
C SER A 180 -50.58 -30.67 6.05
N VAL A 181 -50.34 -30.16 4.85
CA VAL A 181 -49.02 -29.67 4.47
C VAL A 181 -48.99 -28.21 4.86
N ASP A 182 -48.44 -27.92 6.03
CA ASP A 182 -48.04 -26.57 6.42
C ASP A 182 -47.16 -26.00 5.31
N SER A 183 -47.71 -25.04 4.58
CA SER A 183 -46.90 -24.13 3.78
C SER A 183 -46.05 -23.34 4.76
N PHE A 184 -44.80 -23.75 4.94
CA PHE A 184 -43.77 -22.91 5.51
C PHE A 184 -43.72 -21.62 4.68
N HIS A 185 -44.35 -20.57 5.19
CA HIS A 185 -43.97 -19.21 4.85
C HIS A 185 -42.55 -19.04 5.36
N ASP A 186 -41.58 -19.16 4.45
CA ASP A 186 -40.23 -18.71 4.70
C ASP A 186 -40.23 -17.18 4.68
N THR A 187 -40.70 -16.59 5.79
CA THR A 187 -40.49 -15.20 6.14
C THR A 187 -39.04 -15.02 6.59
N ASP A 188 -38.09 -15.18 5.66
CA ASP A 188 -36.73 -14.68 5.89
C ASP A 188 -36.01 -14.21 4.62
N ASN A 189 -36.77 -13.67 3.67
CA ASN A 189 -36.22 -12.76 2.67
C ASN A 189 -36.44 -11.30 3.09
N ARG A 190 -35.85 -10.90 4.23
CA ARG A 190 -35.42 -9.51 4.39
C ARG A 190 -34.23 -9.31 3.46
N GLY A 191 -34.56 -9.02 2.20
CA GLY A 191 -33.62 -8.78 1.13
C GLY A 191 -32.54 -7.81 1.57
N LEU A 192 -31.30 -8.29 1.54
CA LEU A 192 -30.15 -7.44 1.30
C LEU A 192 -30.43 -6.79 -0.05
N GLU A 193 -30.93 -5.56 -0.05
CA GLU A 193 -30.88 -4.70 -1.23
C GLU A 193 -29.41 -4.62 -1.64
N ALA A 194 -28.99 -5.46 -2.59
CA ALA A 194 -27.72 -5.30 -3.26
C ALA A 194 -27.80 -3.91 -3.91
N GLU A 195 -27.16 -2.89 -3.31
CA GLU A 195 -27.07 -1.57 -3.92
C GLU A 195 -26.56 -1.78 -5.35
N GLU A 196 -27.42 -1.51 -6.34
CA GLU A 196 -27.12 -1.71 -7.75
C GLU A 196 -25.79 -1.03 -8.08
N LEU A 197 -24.89 -1.76 -8.77
CA LEU A 197 -23.64 -1.22 -9.30
C LEU A 197 -23.94 0.09 -10.04
N GLN A 198 -23.40 1.20 -9.55
CA GLN A 198 -23.58 2.50 -10.20
C GLN A 198 -22.43 2.77 -11.15
N GLU A 199 -22.75 2.88 -12.43
CA GLU A 199 -21.79 3.31 -13.45
C GLU A 199 -21.75 4.83 -13.54
N ALA A 200 -20.53 5.37 -13.59
CA ALA A 200 -20.34 6.79 -13.83
C ALA A 200 -20.69 7.16 -15.27
N ASN A 201 -21.31 8.32 -15.45
CA ASN A 201 -21.59 8.88 -16.77
C ASN A 201 -20.33 9.51 -17.41
N ASP A 202 -20.39 9.84 -18.69
CA ASP A 202 -19.23 10.36 -19.43
C ASP A 202 -18.76 11.73 -18.90
N LEU A 203 -19.66 12.55 -18.35
CA LEU A 203 -19.29 13.82 -17.74
C LEU A 203 -18.49 13.60 -16.44
N GLU A 204 -18.91 12.65 -15.60
CA GLU A 204 -18.19 12.26 -14.39
C GLU A 204 -16.81 11.67 -14.74
N LYS A 205 -16.73 10.85 -15.79
CA LYS A 205 -15.47 10.31 -16.33
C LYS A 205 -14.53 11.40 -16.84
N GLN A 206 -15.05 12.35 -17.62
CA GLN A 206 -14.28 13.47 -18.15
C GLN A 206 -13.81 14.39 -17.02
N LYS A 207 -14.66 14.66 -16.03
CA LYS A 207 -14.30 15.46 -14.85
C LYS A 207 -13.13 14.83 -14.09
N ALA A 208 -13.19 13.53 -13.82
CA ALA A 208 -12.12 12.82 -13.14
C ALA A 208 -10.80 12.85 -13.94
N ALA A 209 -10.86 12.62 -15.26
CA ALA A 209 -9.68 12.63 -16.13
C ALA A 209 -9.05 14.04 -16.23
N ASN A 210 -9.88 15.09 -16.35
CA ASN A 210 -9.41 16.47 -16.40
C ASN A 210 -8.75 16.90 -15.09
N ALA A 211 -9.38 16.60 -13.95
CA ALA A 211 -8.81 16.86 -12.62
C ALA A 211 -7.46 16.15 -12.46
N ALA A 212 -7.39 14.86 -12.82
CA ALA A 212 -6.14 14.09 -12.77
C ALA A 212 -5.05 14.72 -13.65
N LYS A 213 -5.37 15.09 -14.90
CA LYS A 213 -4.45 15.73 -15.83
C LYS A 213 -3.92 17.07 -15.30
N ASN A 214 -4.80 17.90 -14.72
CA ASN A 214 -4.44 19.19 -14.16
C ASN A 214 -3.50 19.03 -12.97
N ILE A 215 -3.84 18.18 -12.00
CA ILE A 215 -3.03 17.94 -10.80
C ILE A 215 -1.67 17.35 -11.17
N LEU A 216 -1.62 16.37 -12.09
CA LEU A 216 -0.36 15.80 -12.58
C LEU A 216 0.53 16.87 -13.23
N SER A 217 -0.06 17.81 -13.96
CA SER A 217 0.68 18.92 -14.58
C SER A 217 1.27 19.86 -13.52
N ILE A 218 0.52 20.15 -12.45
CA ILE A 218 1.00 20.93 -11.31
C ILE A 218 2.17 20.21 -10.61
N LEU A 219 2.00 18.93 -10.26
CA LEU A 219 3.06 18.14 -9.63
C LEU A 219 4.34 18.12 -10.48
N LYS A 220 4.20 17.93 -11.80
CA LYS A 220 5.33 17.96 -12.74
C LYS A 220 6.00 19.33 -12.79
N TYR A 221 5.22 20.41 -12.82
CA TYR A 221 5.73 21.78 -12.83
C TYR A 221 6.57 22.04 -11.57
N TYR A 222 6.00 21.81 -10.39
CA TYR A 222 6.68 22.09 -9.12
C TYR A 222 7.90 21.21 -8.88
N ARG A 223 7.92 19.97 -9.39
CA ARG A 223 9.13 19.13 -9.36
C ARG A 223 10.25 19.73 -10.19
N ASN A 224 9.98 20.06 -11.46
CA ASN A 224 11.01 20.56 -12.38
C ASN A 224 11.55 21.95 -11.97
N HIS A 225 10.76 22.73 -11.25
CA HIS A 225 11.17 24.05 -10.76
C HIS A 225 11.81 24.00 -9.36
N THR A 226 11.93 22.82 -8.75
CA THR A 226 12.68 22.60 -7.49
C THR A 226 14.20 22.67 -7.72
N ASP A 227 14.69 22.49 -8.95
CA ASP A 227 16.12 22.39 -9.29
C ASP A 227 16.89 23.72 -9.28
N ARG A 228 16.27 24.87 -8.98
CA ARG A 228 16.95 26.18 -9.02
C ARG A 228 17.43 26.76 -7.69
N VAL A 229 16.99 26.24 -6.53
CA VAL A 229 17.35 26.81 -5.21
C VAL A 229 17.94 25.78 -4.23
N LEU A 230 17.74 24.47 -4.46
CA LEU A 230 18.26 23.40 -3.59
C LEU A 230 19.49 22.66 -4.16
N CYS A 231 20.19 23.27 -5.14
CA CYS A 231 21.44 22.72 -5.68
C CYS A 231 22.60 22.92 -4.71
N GLY A 232 22.63 22.08 -3.67
CA GLY A 232 23.73 21.95 -2.73
C GLY A 232 23.56 20.66 -1.95
N LYS A 233 24.10 19.56 -2.48
CA LYS A 233 24.06 18.17 -1.94
C LYS A 233 22.91 17.25 -2.42
N ARG A 234 22.51 17.32 -3.68
CA ARG A 234 22.07 16.08 -4.35
C ARG A 234 23.33 15.37 -4.85
N CYS A 235 23.88 14.48 -4.03
CA CYS A 235 24.89 13.55 -4.50
C CYS A 235 24.28 12.79 -5.68
N SER A 236 24.96 12.88 -6.82
CA SER A 236 24.76 12.05 -8.00
C SER A 236 25.03 10.59 -7.64
N ILE A 237 24.13 9.96 -6.90
CA ILE A 237 24.12 8.52 -6.71
C ILE A 237 23.74 7.97 -8.08
N ALA A 238 24.69 7.31 -8.75
CA ALA A 238 24.45 6.54 -9.96
C ALA A 238 23.12 5.80 -9.81
N SER A 239 22.21 5.99 -10.78
CA SER A 239 20.81 5.54 -10.72
C SER A 239 20.71 4.04 -10.36
N ILE A 240 20.61 3.74 -9.07
CA ILE A 240 20.32 2.39 -8.58
C ILE A 240 18.92 2.03 -9.09
N PRO A 241 18.73 0.87 -9.73
CA PRO A 241 17.43 0.29 -9.99
C PRO A 241 16.60 0.19 -8.69
N SER A 242 15.79 1.19 -8.40
CA SER A 242 14.74 1.09 -7.39
C SER A 242 13.74 0.01 -7.80
N LEU A 243 13.26 -0.70 -6.79
CA LEU A 243 12.22 -1.71 -6.91
C LEU A 243 10.91 -1.08 -7.40
N SER A 244 10.07 -1.88 -8.06
CA SER A 244 8.72 -1.46 -8.43
C SER A 244 7.90 -1.12 -7.18
N SER A 245 6.90 -0.25 -7.37
CA SER A 245 5.95 0.13 -6.30
C SER A 245 5.34 -1.10 -5.65
N SER A 246 4.97 -2.07 -6.46
CA SER A 246 4.28 -3.27 -6.00
C SER A 246 5.13 -4.20 -5.17
N LEU A 247 6.42 -4.29 -5.48
CA LEU A 247 7.40 -4.96 -4.63
C LEU A 247 7.59 -4.21 -3.31
N ASN A 248 7.81 -2.89 -3.37
CA ASN A 248 7.98 -2.04 -2.18
C ASN A 248 6.80 -2.18 -1.20
N ILE A 249 5.57 -2.10 -1.72
CA ILE A 249 4.34 -2.24 -0.94
C ILE A 249 4.25 -3.64 -0.31
N SER A 250 4.66 -4.68 -1.03
CA SER A 250 4.66 -6.07 -0.53
C SER A 250 5.67 -6.28 0.58
N LEU A 251 6.90 -5.80 0.38
CA LEU A 251 7.97 -5.85 1.37
C LEU A 251 7.63 -5.03 2.62
N GLY A 252 6.99 -3.88 2.48
CA GLY A 252 6.59 -3.02 3.60
C GLY A 252 5.55 -3.62 4.56
N ARG A 253 4.94 -4.77 4.21
CA ARG A 253 4.07 -5.52 5.13
C ARG A 253 4.84 -6.36 6.14
N ILE A 254 6.08 -6.73 5.82
CA ILE A 254 6.95 -7.56 6.64
C ILE A 254 7.46 -6.71 7.81
N LYS A 255 7.28 -7.20 9.04
CA LYS A 255 7.58 -6.43 10.26
C LYS A 255 8.98 -6.70 10.82
N GLN A 256 9.68 -7.70 10.30
CA GLN A 256 11.03 -8.04 10.70
C GLN A 256 12.06 -7.07 10.11
N SER A 257 13.23 -6.98 10.75
CA SER A 257 14.37 -6.21 10.26
C SER A 257 15.04 -6.96 9.12
N PHE A 258 15.02 -6.40 7.91
CA PHE A 258 15.72 -6.98 6.77
C PHE A 258 16.09 -5.91 5.74
N VAL A 259 17.06 -6.26 4.90
CA VAL A 259 17.40 -5.51 3.68
C VAL A 259 17.41 -6.45 2.48
N LEU A 260 17.19 -5.88 1.29
CA LEU A 260 17.51 -6.55 0.02
C LEU A 260 18.74 -5.89 -0.59
N THR A 261 19.65 -6.72 -1.07
CA THR A 261 20.85 -6.30 -1.79
C THR A 261 20.82 -6.88 -3.20
N ASP A 262 21.29 -6.12 -4.18
CA ASP A 262 21.29 -6.52 -5.59
C ASP A 262 22.69 -7.00 -6.01
N PRO A 263 22.90 -8.32 -6.19
CA PRO A 263 24.21 -8.86 -6.59
C PRO A 263 24.58 -8.52 -8.04
N CYS A 264 23.67 -8.00 -8.86
CA CYS A 264 23.94 -7.62 -10.24
C CYS A 264 24.55 -6.21 -10.35
N LEU A 265 24.55 -5.44 -9.27
CA LEU A 265 25.13 -4.11 -9.21
C LEU A 265 26.53 -4.14 -8.57
N PRO A 266 27.45 -3.23 -8.97
CA PRO A 266 28.76 -3.11 -8.35
C PRO A 266 28.64 -2.93 -6.84
N ASP A 267 29.46 -3.66 -6.09
CA ASP A 267 29.51 -3.64 -4.62
C ASP A 267 28.27 -4.21 -3.90
N MET A 268 27.31 -4.81 -4.61
CA MET A 268 26.11 -5.43 -4.07
C MET A 268 25.39 -4.52 -3.04
N PRO A 269 24.91 -3.34 -3.50
CA PRO A 269 24.35 -2.33 -2.62
C PRO A 269 22.96 -2.74 -2.12
N ILE A 270 22.55 -2.14 -1.00
CA ILE A 270 21.18 -2.22 -0.50
C ILE A 270 20.25 -1.48 -1.46
N VAL A 271 19.25 -2.20 -1.97
CA VAL A 271 18.18 -1.66 -2.82
C VAL A 271 16.85 -1.53 -2.09
N TYR A 272 16.72 -2.12 -0.90
CA TYR A 272 15.58 -1.96 -0.01
C TYR A 272 15.99 -2.14 1.45
N ALA A 273 15.43 -1.31 2.34
CA ALA A 273 15.59 -1.45 3.78
C ALA A 273 14.23 -1.34 4.49
N SER A 274 13.90 -2.34 5.32
CA SER A 274 12.68 -2.35 6.10
C SER A 274 12.73 -1.30 7.21
N ASP A 275 11.57 -0.78 7.63
CA ASP A 275 11.53 0.18 8.74
C ASP A 275 12.12 -0.39 10.03
N ALA A 276 11.93 -1.69 10.28
CA ALA A 276 12.51 -2.36 11.44
C ALA A 276 14.05 -2.42 11.37
N PHE A 277 14.63 -2.52 10.16
CA PHE A 277 16.08 -2.42 9.98
C PHE A 277 16.61 -1.01 10.27
N LEU A 278 15.89 0.03 9.80
CA LEU A 278 16.25 1.42 10.10
C LEU A 278 16.16 1.71 11.60
N SER A 279 15.09 1.24 12.26
CA SER A 279 14.95 1.38 13.72
C SER A 279 16.00 0.58 14.48
N LEU A 280 16.38 -0.59 14.00
CA LEU A 280 17.45 -1.39 14.60
C LEU A 280 18.78 -0.64 14.50
N THR A 281 19.16 -0.14 13.33
CA THR A 281 20.52 0.38 13.11
C THR A 281 20.67 1.87 13.41
N GLY A 282 19.56 2.62 13.49
CA GLY A 282 19.56 4.06 13.72
C GLY A 282 19.86 4.91 12.47
N TYR A 283 20.11 4.27 11.32
CA TYR A 283 20.33 4.98 10.06
C TYR A 283 19.03 5.34 9.36
N THR A 284 19.04 6.43 8.59
CA THR A 284 17.91 6.80 7.74
C THR A 284 17.89 5.99 6.45
N ARG A 285 16.75 5.96 5.77
CA ARG A 285 16.63 5.28 4.48
C ARG A 285 17.58 5.85 3.43
N GLN A 286 17.74 7.17 3.37
CA GLN A 286 18.67 7.81 2.42
C GLN A 286 20.13 7.46 2.72
N GLU A 287 20.48 7.22 3.99
CA GLU A 287 21.85 6.87 4.39
C GLU A 287 22.23 5.42 4.11
N VAL A 288 21.26 4.51 3.91
CA VAL A 288 21.52 3.07 3.71
C VAL A 288 21.34 2.63 2.26
N LEU A 289 20.38 3.20 1.53
CA LEU A 289 20.14 2.82 0.14
C LEU A 289 21.37 3.15 -0.72
N GLY A 290 21.80 2.19 -1.53
CA GLY A 290 22.99 2.32 -2.37
C GLY A 290 24.31 1.96 -1.72
N ARG A 291 24.32 1.60 -0.44
CA ARG A 291 25.53 1.17 0.26
C ARG A 291 25.53 -0.33 0.47
N ASN A 292 26.71 -0.92 0.49
CA ASN A 292 26.89 -2.28 0.99
C ASN A 292 26.71 -2.34 2.51
N CYS A 293 26.13 -3.43 3.04
CA CYS A 293 25.86 -3.64 4.47
C CYS A 293 27.09 -3.52 5.40
N ARG A 294 28.33 -3.60 4.86
CA ARG A 294 29.56 -3.49 5.63
C ARG A 294 29.73 -2.20 6.43
N PHE A 295 28.92 -1.17 6.18
CA PHE A 295 28.93 0.04 7.02
C PHE A 295 28.53 -0.24 8.48
N LEU A 296 27.90 -1.38 8.77
CA LEU A 296 27.60 -1.84 10.12
C LEU A 296 28.79 -2.52 10.81
N ASN A 297 29.89 -2.75 10.11
CA ASN A 297 31.09 -3.35 10.69
C ASN A 297 31.85 -2.30 11.51
N GLY A 298 32.57 -2.75 12.53
CA GLY A 298 33.43 -1.90 13.34
C GLY A 298 34.57 -2.67 13.98
N PRO A 299 35.28 -2.09 14.98
CA PRO A 299 36.56 -2.61 15.45
C PRO A 299 36.53 -4.04 16.00
N GLY A 300 35.41 -4.47 16.58
CA GLY A 300 35.23 -5.81 17.14
C GLY A 300 34.48 -6.78 16.22
N THR A 301 34.23 -6.41 14.96
CA THR A 301 33.60 -7.30 13.99
C THR A 301 34.59 -8.39 13.57
N ASP A 302 34.22 -9.65 13.81
CA ASP A 302 35.06 -10.81 13.49
C ASP A 302 35.24 -10.98 11.97
N VAL A 303 36.51 -11.17 11.57
CA VAL A 303 36.92 -11.32 10.17
C VAL A 303 36.53 -12.71 9.63
N GLU A 304 36.58 -13.75 10.46
CA GLU A 304 36.19 -15.11 10.04
C GLU A 304 34.69 -15.16 9.72
N ALA A 305 33.85 -14.57 10.57
CA ALA A 305 32.42 -14.43 10.29
C ALA A 305 32.13 -13.63 9.00
N LEU A 306 32.94 -12.60 8.69
CA LEU A 306 32.81 -11.86 7.43
C LEU A 306 33.20 -12.70 6.22
N GLN A 307 34.21 -13.56 6.37
CA GLN A 307 34.67 -14.46 5.32
C GLN A 307 33.62 -15.55 5.04
N GLU A 308 33.02 -16.14 6.08
CA GLU A 308 31.90 -17.09 5.95
C GLU A 308 30.71 -16.47 5.20
N ILE A 309 30.35 -15.22 5.54
CA ILE A 309 29.29 -14.47 4.85
C ILE A 309 29.65 -14.30 3.37
N LYS A 310 30.87 -13.89 3.08
CA LYS A 310 31.34 -13.67 1.71
C LYS A 310 31.29 -14.96 0.89
N ASP A 311 31.77 -16.07 1.44
CA ASP A 311 31.78 -17.36 0.76
C ASP A 311 30.38 -17.89 0.53
N GLY A 312 29.47 -17.74 1.50
CA GLY A 312 28.06 -18.09 1.36
C GLY A 312 27.36 -17.31 0.23
N ILE A 313 27.66 -16.01 0.09
CA ILE A 313 27.11 -15.16 -0.98
C ILE A 313 27.70 -15.54 -2.33
N LEU A 314 29.01 -15.76 -2.43
CA LEU A 314 29.67 -16.18 -3.67
C LEU A 314 29.16 -17.55 -4.17
N ALA A 315 28.78 -18.44 -3.26
CA ALA A 315 28.21 -19.74 -3.57
C ALA A 315 26.69 -19.72 -3.84
N ASP A 316 26.02 -18.56 -3.77
CA ASP A 316 24.56 -18.45 -3.79
C ASP A 316 23.88 -19.39 -2.78
N GLN A 317 24.46 -19.53 -1.58
CA GLN A 317 23.97 -20.40 -0.51
C GLN A 317 23.37 -19.61 0.65
N VAL A 318 22.56 -20.29 1.45
CA VAL A 318 22.08 -19.72 2.71
C VAL A 318 23.25 -19.63 3.69
N CYS A 319 23.47 -18.45 4.26
CA CYS A 319 24.49 -18.22 5.28
C CYS A 319 23.83 -17.70 6.56
N LYS A 320 24.28 -18.21 7.71
CA LYS A 320 23.91 -17.71 9.03
C LYS A 320 25.18 -17.37 9.78
N ALA A 321 25.22 -16.19 10.39
CA ALA A 321 26.37 -15.74 11.14
C ALA A 321 25.91 -15.01 12.40
N ARG A 322 26.67 -15.16 13.49
CA ARG A 322 26.56 -14.33 14.67
C ARG A 322 27.69 -13.31 14.61
N ILE A 323 27.36 -12.05 14.31
CA ILE A 323 28.36 -11.01 14.03
C ILE A 323 28.14 -9.78 14.90
N LEU A 324 29.23 -9.17 15.38
CA LEU A 324 29.15 -7.90 16.10
C LEU A 324 28.99 -6.76 15.09
N ASN A 325 27.88 -6.03 15.19
CA ASN A 325 27.59 -4.86 14.35
C ASN A 325 27.45 -3.59 15.19
N TYR A 326 27.60 -2.45 14.54
CA TYR A 326 27.59 -1.12 15.14
C TYR A 326 26.45 -0.29 14.56
N ARG A 327 25.72 0.39 15.44
CA ARG A 327 24.65 1.32 15.08
C ARG A 327 25.25 2.68 14.72
N LYS A 328 24.39 3.58 14.22
CA LYS A 328 24.77 4.96 13.89
C LYS A 328 25.33 5.74 15.09
N ASP A 329 24.85 5.46 16.29
CA ASP A 329 25.31 6.06 17.54
C ASP A 329 26.56 5.37 18.12
N GLU A 330 27.24 4.57 17.31
CA GLU A 330 28.44 3.79 17.65
C GLU A 330 28.22 2.68 18.68
N SER A 331 26.99 2.51 19.18
CA SER A 331 26.66 1.38 20.06
C SER A 331 26.77 0.05 19.30
N SER A 332 27.30 -0.97 19.96
CA SER A 332 27.42 -2.31 19.37
C SER A 332 26.24 -3.20 19.73
N PHE A 333 25.97 -4.19 18.90
CA PHE A 333 24.99 -5.25 19.17
C PHE A 333 25.36 -6.54 18.46
N TRP A 334 25.01 -7.67 19.08
CA TRP A 334 25.14 -8.98 18.46
C TRP A 334 24.01 -9.19 17.45
N ASN A 335 24.38 -9.24 16.18
CA ASN A 335 23.46 -9.48 15.08
C ASN A 335 23.44 -10.97 14.73
N LEU A 336 22.33 -11.64 15.04
CA LEU A 336 22.00 -12.95 14.49
C LEU A 336 21.53 -12.71 13.05
N LEU A 337 22.46 -12.90 12.12
CA LEU A 337 22.28 -12.60 10.71
C LEU A 337 21.92 -13.86 9.92
N HIS A 338 20.90 -13.75 9.07
CA HIS A 338 20.53 -14.79 8.10
C HIS A 338 20.47 -14.17 6.71
N ILE A 339 21.35 -14.64 5.83
CA ILE A 339 21.42 -14.23 4.43
C ILE A 339 20.90 -15.38 3.57
N SER A 340 19.97 -15.09 2.66
CA SER A 340 19.46 -16.07 1.71
C SER A 340 19.37 -15.47 0.31
N PRO A 341 19.73 -16.22 -0.74
CA PRO A 341 19.42 -15.83 -2.11
C PRO A 341 17.90 -15.83 -2.32
N VAL A 342 17.43 -14.86 -3.08
CA VAL A 342 16.04 -14.69 -3.51
C VAL A 342 16.01 -14.74 -5.02
N ARG A 343 15.42 -15.82 -5.55
CA ARG A 343 15.39 -16.10 -6.99
C ARG A 343 14.11 -15.53 -7.62
N ASN A 344 14.25 -14.93 -8.80
CA ASN A 344 13.12 -14.52 -9.63
C ASN A 344 12.41 -15.74 -10.27
N ALA A 345 11.37 -15.52 -11.07
CA ALA A 345 10.65 -16.61 -11.75
C ALA A 345 11.52 -17.42 -12.73
N THR A 346 12.63 -16.86 -13.24
CA THR A 346 13.57 -17.57 -14.12
C THR A 346 14.53 -18.49 -13.37
N GLY A 347 14.50 -18.49 -12.03
CA GLY A 347 15.41 -19.26 -11.19
C GLY A 347 16.76 -18.58 -10.92
N LYS A 348 17.06 -17.44 -11.55
CA LYS A 348 18.26 -16.64 -11.27
C LYS A 348 18.12 -15.89 -9.95
N VAL A 349 19.22 -15.72 -9.21
CA VAL A 349 19.25 -14.88 -8.01
C VAL A 349 19.04 -13.43 -8.43
N ALA A 350 17.94 -12.84 -7.95
CA ALA A 350 17.62 -11.44 -8.19
C ALA A 350 18.13 -10.56 -7.05
N PHE A 351 18.04 -11.06 -5.81
CA PHE A 351 18.49 -10.34 -4.61
C PHE A 351 19.08 -11.31 -3.60
N HIS A 352 19.88 -10.78 -2.67
CA HIS A 352 20.14 -11.42 -1.38
C HIS A 352 19.30 -10.71 -0.30
N VAL A 353 18.51 -11.47 0.45
CA VAL A 353 17.81 -10.96 1.64
C VAL A 353 18.69 -11.18 2.86
N TRP A 354 18.87 -10.12 3.65
CA TRP A 354 19.61 -10.15 4.90
C TRP A 354 18.64 -9.85 6.03
N VAL A 355 18.39 -10.82 6.90
CA VAL A 355 17.50 -10.66 8.05
C VAL A 355 18.35 -10.52 9.31
N SER A 356 18.18 -9.41 10.02
CA SER A 356 18.99 -9.05 11.18
C SER A 356 18.15 -9.10 12.46
N ILE A 357 18.62 -9.81 13.48
CA ILE A 357 18.00 -9.85 14.81
C ILE A 357 19.04 -9.47 15.85
N ASN A 358 18.71 -8.52 16.71
CA ASN A 358 19.53 -8.27 17.89
C ASN A 358 19.34 -9.44 18.88
N GLU A 359 20.42 -10.10 19.27
CA GLU A 359 20.41 -11.25 20.19
C GLU A 359 19.72 -10.90 21.52
N ASP A 360 19.93 -9.69 22.03
CA ASP A 360 19.32 -9.23 23.29
C ASP A 360 17.82 -8.89 23.18
N SER A 361 17.25 -8.94 21.96
CA SER A 361 15.85 -8.58 21.75
C SER A 361 14.92 -9.72 22.18
N LYS A 362 14.03 -9.42 23.14
CA LYS A 362 12.95 -10.34 23.53
C LYS A 362 11.83 -10.28 22.50
N ASP A 363 11.36 -11.45 22.06
CA ASP A 363 10.18 -11.54 21.20
C ASP A 363 8.90 -11.48 22.05
N VAL A 364 7.96 -10.62 21.67
CA VAL A 364 6.69 -10.42 22.38
C VAL A 364 5.76 -11.65 22.25
N HIS A 365 5.96 -12.46 21.21
CA HIS A 365 5.13 -13.63 20.90
C HIS A 365 5.82 -14.95 21.25
N GLY A 366 6.99 -14.92 21.89
CA GLY A 366 7.74 -16.12 22.27
C GLY A 366 8.34 -16.91 21.12
N LEU A 367 8.44 -16.33 19.91
CA LEU A 367 9.04 -17.01 18.76
C LEU A 367 10.57 -17.01 18.85
N THR A 368 11.20 -18.13 18.46
CA THR A 368 12.66 -18.19 18.40
C THR A 368 13.22 -17.26 17.32
N PRO A 369 14.46 -16.76 17.46
CA PRO A 369 15.11 -15.96 16.42
C PRO A 369 15.10 -16.64 15.05
N GLU A 370 15.33 -17.95 14.98
CA GLU A 370 15.32 -18.71 13.73
C GLU A 370 13.94 -18.68 13.06
N MET A 371 12.86 -18.90 13.82
CA MET A 371 11.50 -18.85 13.29
C MET A 371 11.18 -17.48 12.69
N ARG A 372 11.58 -16.41 13.39
CA ARG A 372 11.40 -15.03 12.93
C ARG A 372 12.18 -14.78 11.64
N GLN A 373 13.44 -15.22 11.56
CA GLN A 373 14.24 -15.10 10.34
C GLN A 373 13.63 -15.88 9.18
N PHE A 374 13.27 -17.15 9.38
CA PHE A 374 12.67 -17.98 8.33
C PHE A 374 11.35 -17.40 7.81
N SER A 375 10.50 -16.90 8.71
CA SER A 375 9.24 -16.26 8.31
C SER A 375 9.47 -15.04 7.41
N ALA A 376 10.47 -14.21 7.74
CA ALA A 376 10.83 -13.04 6.94
C ALA A 376 11.40 -13.44 5.58
N VAL A 377 12.35 -14.39 5.53
CA VAL A 377 12.92 -14.90 4.27
C VAL A 377 11.83 -15.49 3.38
N ALA A 378 10.91 -16.28 3.93
CA ALA A 378 9.80 -16.86 3.18
C ALA A 378 8.88 -15.76 2.60
N ALA A 379 8.48 -14.77 3.41
CA ALA A 379 7.65 -13.67 2.97
C ALA A 379 8.31 -12.85 1.86
N VAL A 380 9.62 -12.57 1.97
CA VAL A 380 10.39 -11.88 0.92
C VAL A 380 10.44 -12.71 -0.37
N LYS A 381 10.73 -14.02 -0.28
CA LYS A 381 10.77 -14.91 -1.45
C LYS A 381 9.43 -14.92 -2.19
N VAL A 382 8.32 -14.95 -1.46
CA VAL A 382 6.97 -14.87 -2.05
C VAL A 382 6.74 -13.51 -2.71
N ALA A 383 7.11 -12.41 -2.05
CA ALA A 383 6.96 -11.06 -2.59
C ALA A 383 7.71 -10.91 -3.92
N VAL A 384 8.98 -11.31 -4.00
CA VAL A 384 9.81 -11.20 -5.20
C VAL A 384 9.31 -12.09 -6.34
N ARG A 385 8.93 -13.34 -6.05
CA ARG A 385 8.40 -14.26 -7.08
C ARG A 385 7.09 -13.77 -7.71
N SER A 386 6.24 -13.13 -6.91
CA SER A 386 4.92 -12.65 -7.36
C SER A 386 4.99 -11.52 -8.39
N LEU A 387 6.13 -10.84 -8.54
CA LEU A 387 6.32 -9.79 -9.54
C LEU A 387 6.66 -10.31 -10.93
N SER A 388 7.49 -11.35 -11.00
CA SER A 388 7.96 -11.88 -12.28
C SER A 388 6.89 -12.70 -13.02
N ALA A 389 5.76 -13.02 -12.38
CA ALA A 389 4.62 -13.69 -13.00
C ALA A 389 3.74 -12.74 -13.83
N ALA A 390 3.87 -11.42 -13.65
CA ALA A 390 3.24 -10.41 -14.50
C ALA A 390 4.16 -10.09 -15.70
N GLY A 391 4.34 -11.06 -16.59
CA GLY A 391 4.98 -10.80 -17.89
C GLY A 391 4.10 -9.90 -18.77
N PRO A 392 4.68 -9.15 -19.71
CA PRO A 392 3.90 -8.31 -20.61
C PRO A 392 2.93 -9.18 -21.39
N SER A 393 1.63 -8.87 -21.28
CA SER A 393 0.63 -9.38 -22.21
C SER A 393 1.08 -8.96 -23.61
N ARG A 394 1.60 -9.93 -24.38
CA ARG A 394 1.86 -9.74 -25.81
C ARG A 394 0.55 -9.30 -26.44
N SER A 395 0.47 -8.02 -26.83
CA SER A 395 -0.51 -7.58 -27.81
C SER A 395 -0.16 -8.28 -29.11
N SER A 396 -0.92 -9.33 -29.42
CA SER A 396 -0.96 -9.92 -30.76
C SER A 396 -1.59 -8.91 -31.71
N SER A 397 -0.76 -8.46 -32.65
CA SER A 397 -1.05 -8.07 -34.05
C SER A 397 -2.21 -7.12 -34.31
#